data_AF-A0A2M8PN67-F1
#
_entry.id   AF-A0A2M8PN67-F1
#
_cell.length_a   1.000
_cell.length_b   1.000
_cell.length_c   1.000
_cell.angle_alpha   90.00
_cell.angle_beta   90.00
_cell.angle_gamma   90.00
#
_symmetry.space_group_name_H-M   'P 1'
#
loop_
_entity.id
_entity.type
_entity.pdbx_description
1 polymer ?
#
loop_
_entity_poly.entity_id
_entity_poly.type
_entity_poly.pdbx_seq_one_letter_code
_entity_poly.pdbx_strand_id
1 'polypeptide(L)'
;FYSTPIQSSLSDAYAAQRRKLIGKRATRRVTAGHPALSHGDTIYLTTADSEGNMVSLIQSNYRGMGSGVVVPGLGFVFQDRGQLFSLDPNHANVYAPGKRPFHTIIPAFIMKDGKPWVSFGLMGGAMQPQGHVQIITNLIDFGMNLQEAGDAPRWQHFGSTEPTDSAEAYLT
;
A
#
# COMPACT_ATOMS: atom_id res chain seq x y z
N PHE A 1 -10.60 12.10 11.54
CA PHE A 1 -11.35 11.19 10.65
C PHE A 1 -11.51 11.88 9.30
N TYR A 2 -11.63 11.15 8.18
CA TYR A 2 -11.78 11.77 6.86
C TYR A 2 -12.65 10.90 5.95
N SER A 3 -13.55 11.52 5.19
CA SER A 3 -14.39 10.81 4.21
C SER A 3 -13.61 10.65 2.92
N THR A 4 -13.13 9.43 2.64
CA THR A 4 -12.36 9.15 1.43
C THR A 4 -13.34 8.84 0.29
N PRO A 5 -13.22 9.49 -0.88
CA PRO A 5 -14.18 9.33 -1.98
C PRO A 5 -13.91 8.04 -2.79
N ILE A 6 -13.99 6.88 -2.12
CA ILE A 6 -13.62 5.56 -2.65
C ILE A 6 -14.34 5.24 -3.97
N GLN A 7 -15.67 5.40 -4.00
CA GLN A 7 -16.48 5.07 -5.17
C GLN A 7 -16.06 5.88 -6.41
N SER A 8 -15.84 7.19 -6.25
CA SER A 8 -15.38 8.02 -7.36
C SER A 8 -13.96 7.68 -7.81
N SER A 9 -13.08 7.35 -6.86
CA SER A 9 -11.68 7.01 -7.12
C SER A 9 -11.53 5.69 -7.89
N LEU A 10 -12.50 4.78 -7.74
CA LEU A 10 -12.56 3.48 -8.40
C LEU A 10 -13.43 3.47 -9.67
N SER A 11 -13.99 4.61 -10.08
CA SER A 11 -14.88 4.67 -11.24
C SER A 11 -14.14 4.60 -12.57
N ASP A 12 -14.72 3.92 -13.57
CA ASP A 12 -14.19 3.87 -14.94
C ASP A 12 -14.03 5.25 -15.57
N ALA A 13 -14.97 6.15 -15.28
CA ALA A 13 -14.92 7.53 -15.75
C ALA A 13 -13.68 8.27 -15.22
N TYR A 14 -13.39 8.14 -13.91
CA TYR A 14 -12.21 8.73 -13.32
C TYR A 14 -10.93 8.07 -13.84
N ALA A 15 -10.90 6.74 -13.98
CA ALA A 15 -9.78 6.03 -14.57
C ALA A 15 -9.49 6.50 -16.01
N ALA A 16 -10.53 6.67 -16.83
CA ALA A 16 -10.41 7.20 -18.19
C ALA A 16 -9.90 8.65 -18.21
N GLN A 17 -10.32 9.50 -17.26
CA GLN A 17 -9.78 10.85 -17.10
C GLN A 17 -8.29 10.84 -16.75
N ARG A 18 -7.88 10.01 -15.79
CA ARG A 18 -6.47 9.88 -15.37
C ARG A 18 -5.60 9.30 -16.48
N ARG A 19 -6.11 8.34 -17.26
CA ARG A 19 -5.40 7.73 -18.40
C ARG A 19 -4.99 8.76 -19.45
N LYS A 20 -5.77 9.83 -19.67
CA LYS A 20 -5.42 10.92 -20.60
C LYS A 20 -4.13 11.66 -20.23
N LEU A 21 -3.68 11.55 -18.98
CA LEU A 21 -2.43 12.15 -18.49
C LEU A 21 -1.19 11.30 -18.80
N ILE A 22 -1.36 10.08 -19.31
CA ILE A 22 -0.28 9.17 -19.67
C ILE A 22 0.09 9.42 -21.14
N GLY A 23 1.25 10.05 -21.35
CA GLY A 23 1.80 10.34 -22.68
C GLY A 23 3.01 9.47 -23.04
N LYS A 24 3.64 9.77 -24.18
CA LYS A 24 4.84 9.06 -24.66
C LYS A 24 6.12 9.32 -23.85
N ARG A 25 6.10 10.32 -22.96
CA ARG A 25 7.23 10.69 -22.10
C ARG A 25 6.81 10.57 -20.65
N ALA A 26 7.74 10.15 -19.78
CA ALA A 26 7.51 10.11 -18.36
C ALA A 26 7.12 11.51 -17.83
N THR A 27 5.96 11.60 -17.20
CA THR A 27 5.48 12.83 -16.59
C THR A 27 6.35 13.17 -15.39
N ARG A 28 6.91 14.38 -15.35
CA ARG A 28 7.87 14.80 -14.31
C ARG A 28 7.26 14.89 -12.92
N ARG A 29 5.98 15.26 -12.83
CA ARG A 29 5.24 15.39 -11.59
C ARG A 29 3.76 15.21 -11.87
N VAL A 30 3.16 14.21 -11.23
CA VAL A 30 1.72 14.15 -11.06
C VAL A 30 1.53 14.59 -9.61
N THR A 31 0.98 15.78 -9.37
CA THR A 31 0.85 16.34 -8.01
C THR A 31 0.12 15.37 -7.06
N ALA A 32 0.45 15.30 -5.77
CA ALA A 32 1.40 16.05 -4.92
C ALA A 32 2.76 15.31 -4.63
N GLY A 33 3.66 15.79 -3.75
CA GLY A 33 5.00 15.19 -3.40
C GLY A 33 5.38 15.51 -1.93
N HIS A 34 6.51 15.13 -1.27
CA HIS A 34 7.73 14.28 -1.48
C HIS A 34 8.65 14.38 -0.21
N PRO A 35 9.62 13.48 0.12
CA PRO A 35 9.63 12.12 0.74
C PRO A 35 9.86 12.10 2.30
N ALA A 36 9.82 10.98 3.07
CA ALA A 36 10.10 9.56 2.76
C ALA A 36 9.30 8.50 3.57
N LEU A 37 8.55 7.63 2.86
CA LEU A 37 8.17 6.27 3.30
C LEU A 37 9.10 5.21 2.68
N SER A 38 10.40 5.33 2.92
CA SER A 38 11.36 4.27 2.64
C SER A 38 11.66 3.59 3.98
N HIS A 39 11.73 2.25 4.02
CA HIS A 39 11.97 1.44 5.24
C HIS A 39 10.71 1.08 6.05
N GLY A 40 9.74 0.41 5.43
CA GLY A 40 8.73 -0.37 6.15
C GLY A 40 9.07 -1.85 6.10
N ASP A 41 9.12 -2.52 7.25
CA ASP A 41 9.28 -3.98 7.33
C ASP A 41 7.94 -4.60 7.73
N THR A 42 7.52 -5.62 7.01
CA THR A 42 6.19 -6.19 7.10
C THR A 42 6.30 -7.67 6.84
N ILE A 43 5.54 -8.48 7.58
CA ILE A 43 5.37 -9.89 7.23
C ILE A 43 4.02 -10.08 6.55
N TYR A 44 4.05 -10.72 5.39
CA TYR A 44 2.87 -11.23 4.72
C TYR A 44 2.79 -12.74 4.93
N LEU A 45 1.59 -13.26 5.10
CA LEU A 45 1.31 -14.68 5.27
C LEU A 45 0.02 -15.03 4.53
N THR A 46 0.05 -16.18 3.86
CA THR A 46 -1.12 -16.74 3.19
C THR A 46 -1.30 -18.20 3.58
N THR A 47 -2.55 -18.62 3.77
CA THR A 47 -2.91 -20.03 3.97
C THR A 47 -4.05 -20.42 3.05
N ALA A 48 -4.11 -21.68 2.69
CA ALA A 48 -5.23 -22.30 2.01
C ALA A 48 -5.42 -23.73 2.53
N ASP A 49 -6.65 -24.22 2.60
CA ASP A 49 -6.96 -25.59 3.02
C ASP A 49 -7.82 -26.35 2.00
N SER A 50 -8.04 -27.64 2.28
CA SER A 50 -8.83 -28.54 1.43
C SER A 50 -10.33 -28.26 1.44
N GLU A 51 -10.83 -27.47 2.39
CA GLU A 51 -12.24 -27.07 2.47
C GLU A 51 -12.52 -25.80 1.65
N GLY A 52 -11.47 -25.21 1.07
CA GLY A 52 -11.57 -24.00 0.26
C GLY A 52 -11.46 -22.71 1.07
N ASN A 53 -11.07 -22.78 2.35
CA ASN A 53 -10.73 -21.58 3.10
C ASN A 53 -9.38 -21.06 2.63
N MET A 54 -9.27 -19.74 2.51
CA MET A 54 -8.02 -19.06 2.21
C MET A 54 -7.92 -17.79 3.04
N VAL A 55 -6.72 -17.49 3.55
CA VAL A 55 -6.47 -16.30 4.36
C VAL A 55 -5.35 -15.50 3.72
N SER A 56 -5.59 -14.20 3.54
CA SER A 56 -4.55 -13.21 3.19
C SER A 56 -4.32 -12.35 4.43
N LEU A 57 -3.22 -12.62 5.14
CA LEU A 57 -2.89 -11.97 6.41
C LEU A 57 -1.61 -11.16 6.27
N ILE A 58 -1.62 -9.96 6.85
CA ILE A 58 -0.45 -9.11 6.86
C ILE A 58 -0.41 -8.30 8.15
N GLN A 59 0.76 -8.27 8.78
CA GLN A 59 0.98 -7.52 10.02
C GLN A 59 2.36 -6.87 10.01
N SER A 60 2.48 -5.73 10.68
CA SER A 60 3.73 -4.96 10.70
C SER A 60 3.73 -3.98 11.84
N ASN A 61 4.88 -3.89 12.51
CA ASN A 61 5.19 -2.84 13.47
C ASN A 61 5.52 -1.49 12.82
N TYR A 62 5.28 -1.36 11.51
CA TYR A 62 5.69 -0.30 10.59
C TYR A 62 7.16 -0.34 10.21
N ARG A 63 8.09 0.16 11.04
CA ARG A 63 9.52 0.13 10.72
C ARG A 63 10.26 -0.95 11.50
N GLY A 64 10.54 -2.11 10.90
CA GLY A 64 11.34 -3.16 11.57
C GLY A 64 10.80 -3.51 12.97
N MET A 65 11.58 -3.25 14.01
CA MET A 65 11.18 -3.42 15.42
C MET A 65 10.18 -2.36 15.92
N GLY A 66 9.58 -1.57 15.04
CA GLY A 66 8.66 -0.50 15.42
C GLY A 66 9.35 0.60 16.20
N SER A 67 8.78 0.96 17.35
CA SER A 67 9.28 2.03 18.20
C SER A 67 10.59 1.69 18.94
N GLY A 68 10.98 0.41 18.97
CA GLY A 68 12.03 -0.10 19.85
C GLY A 68 11.62 -0.17 21.34
N VAL A 69 10.40 0.26 21.68
CA VAL A 69 9.89 0.23 23.06
C VAL A 69 9.31 -1.16 23.35
N VAL A 70 9.93 -1.84 24.30
CA VAL A 70 9.50 -3.15 24.83
C VAL A 70 9.15 -2.97 26.30
N VAL A 71 8.00 -3.47 26.71
CA VAL A 71 7.64 -3.51 28.14
C VAL A 71 8.48 -4.62 28.81
N PRO A 72 9.22 -4.31 29.90
CA PRO A 72 10.01 -5.31 30.61
C PRO A 72 9.19 -6.55 30.96
N GLY A 73 9.70 -7.73 30.61
CA GLY A 73 9.08 -9.02 30.91
C GLY A 73 7.97 -9.48 29.95
N LEU A 74 7.53 -8.66 28.98
CA LEU A 74 6.43 -9.04 28.07
C LEU A 74 6.86 -9.56 26.69
N GLY A 75 8.09 -9.26 26.26
CA GLY A 75 8.69 -9.85 25.05
C GLY A 75 8.10 -9.40 23.72
N PHE A 76 7.24 -8.37 23.69
CA PHE A 76 6.75 -7.77 22.45
C PHE A 76 7.12 -6.28 22.35
N VAL A 77 7.36 -5.83 21.13
CA VAL A 77 7.72 -4.45 20.83
C VAL A 77 6.50 -3.68 20.33
N PHE A 78 6.38 -2.41 20.73
CA PHE A 78 5.29 -1.56 20.25
C PHE A 78 5.58 -1.01 18.85
N GLN A 79 4.56 -1.01 17.99
CA GLN A 79 4.64 -0.41 16.66
C GLN A 79 4.89 1.10 16.71
N ASP A 80 5.55 1.64 15.69
CA ASP A 80 5.74 3.10 15.49
C ASP A 80 4.81 3.68 14.41
N ARG A 81 3.71 2.97 14.12
CA ARG A 81 2.71 3.29 13.07
C ARG A 81 2.18 4.72 13.11
N GLY A 82 2.16 5.36 14.28
CA GLY A 82 1.76 6.76 14.44
C GLY A 82 2.57 7.75 13.59
N GLN A 83 3.78 7.38 13.14
CA GLN A 83 4.58 8.17 12.19
C GLN A 83 3.86 8.40 10.85
N LEU A 84 2.87 7.57 10.52
CA LEU A 84 2.08 7.76 9.31
C LEU A 84 1.02 8.86 9.45
N PHE A 85 0.88 9.56 10.58
CA PHE A 85 0.05 10.76 10.62
C PHE A 85 0.74 11.94 9.93
N SER A 86 -0.07 12.78 9.29
CA SER A 86 0.37 14.12 8.95
C SER A 86 0.30 15.05 10.17
N LEU A 87 1.21 16.02 10.21
CA LEU A 87 1.18 17.12 11.17
C LEU A 87 0.54 18.39 10.59
N ASP A 88 0.17 18.38 9.31
CA ASP A 88 -0.59 19.47 8.69
C ASP A 88 -2.04 19.42 9.16
N PRO A 89 -2.56 20.48 9.82
CA PRO A 89 -3.95 20.53 10.28
C PRO A 89 -4.98 20.38 9.16
N ASN A 90 -4.62 20.71 7.92
CA ASN A 90 -5.52 20.64 6.76
C ASN A 90 -5.46 19.28 6.03
N HIS A 91 -4.52 18.40 6.39
CA HIS A 91 -4.35 17.15 5.68
C HIS A 91 -5.39 16.10 6.11
N ALA A 92 -5.90 15.33 5.14
CA ALA A 92 -6.87 14.26 5.37
C ALA A 92 -6.40 13.25 6.44
N ASN A 93 -5.09 13.05 6.53
CA ASN A 93 -4.45 12.14 7.46
C ASN A 93 -3.79 12.85 8.66
N VAL A 94 -4.23 14.06 9.03
CA VAL A 94 -3.82 14.73 10.27
C VAL A 94 -4.05 13.87 11.50
N TYR A 95 -3.17 13.93 12.50
CA TYR A 95 -3.41 13.29 13.81
C TYR A 95 -4.72 13.75 14.47
N ALA A 96 -5.43 12.82 15.11
CA ALA A 96 -6.50 13.12 16.04
C ALA A 96 -6.64 11.99 17.08
N PRO A 97 -7.05 12.27 18.32
CA PRO A 97 -7.33 11.23 19.32
C PRO A 97 -8.33 10.19 18.80
N GLY A 98 -8.02 8.90 19.00
CA GLY A 98 -8.85 7.78 18.53
C GLY A 98 -8.86 7.55 17.01
N LYS A 99 -8.19 8.40 16.21
CA LYS A 99 -8.01 8.17 14.76
C LYS A 99 -6.90 7.12 14.56
N ARG A 100 -7.04 6.29 13.53
CA ARG A 100 -5.95 5.44 13.02
C ARG A 100 -5.23 6.18 11.88
N PRO A 101 -3.90 6.13 11.79
CA PRO A 101 -3.19 6.76 10.69
C PRO A 101 -3.50 6.03 9.37
N PHE A 102 -3.09 6.62 8.25
CA PHE A 102 -2.99 5.87 6.99
C PHE A 102 -2.18 4.58 7.21
N HIS A 103 -2.60 3.48 6.58
CA HIS A 103 -1.92 2.20 6.68
C HIS A 103 -1.35 1.80 5.32
N THR A 104 -0.07 1.44 5.30
CA THR A 104 0.59 0.87 4.13
C THR A 104 0.29 -0.62 3.94
N ILE A 105 -0.15 -1.30 5.01
CA ILE A 105 -0.42 -2.73 5.02
C ILE A 105 -1.67 -3.03 4.19
N ILE A 106 -1.53 -3.85 3.14
CA ILE A 106 -2.64 -4.26 2.28
C ILE A 106 -2.57 -5.76 1.96
N PRO A 107 -3.39 -6.63 2.58
CA PRO A 107 -3.58 -7.99 2.07
C PRO A 107 -4.43 -7.93 0.80
N ALA A 108 -4.13 -8.80 -0.18
CA ALA A 108 -4.92 -8.89 -1.40
C ALA A 108 -5.45 -10.29 -1.65
N PHE A 109 -6.53 -10.33 -2.44
CA PHE A 109 -7.26 -11.53 -2.77
C PHE A 109 -7.86 -11.36 -4.16
N ILE A 110 -7.67 -12.35 -5.03
CA ILE A 110 -8.23 -12.38 -6.38
C ILE A 110 -9.34 -13.42 -6.43
N MET A 111 -10.51 -12.97 -6.87
CA MET A 111 -11.64 -13.82 -7.22
C MET A 111 -11.70 -13.98 -8.74
N LYS A 112 -11.97 -15.19 -9.21
CA LYS A 112 -12.18 -15.49 -10.63
C LYS A 112 -13.46 -16.32 -10.78
N ASP A 113 -14.37 -15.87 -11.63
CA ASP A 113 -15.66 -16.55 -11.88
C ASP A 113 -16.44 -16.83 -10.58
N GLY A 114 -16.41 -15.87 -9.65
CA GLY A 114 -17.07 -15.97 -8.35
C GLY A 114 -16.37 -16.87 -7.32
N LYS A 115 -15.20 -17.44 -7.64
CA LYS A 115 -14.45 -18.35 -6.76
C LYS A 115 -13.11 -17.75 -6.30
N PRO A 116 -12.64 -18.06 -5.08
CA PRO A 116 -11.29 -17.76 -4.67
C PRO A 116 -10.27 -18.33 -5.66
N TRP A 117 -9.34 -17.49 -6.14
CA TRP A 117 -8.30 -17.94 -7.07
C TRP A 117 -6.90 -17.76 -6.50
N VAL A 118 -6.58 -16.57 -5.98
CA VAL A 118 -5.23 -16.28 -5.47
C VAL A 118 -5.31 -15.43 -4.21
N SER A 119 -4.68 -15.91 -3.13
CA SER A 119 -4.42 -15.13 -1.92
C SER A 119 -2.96 -14.70 -1.95
N PHE A 120 -2.72 -13.39 -2.02
CA PHE A 120 -1.38 -12.84 -2.19
C PHE A 120 -1.21 -11.49 -1.49
N GLY A 121 0.05 -11.10 -1.32
CA GLY A 121 0.42 -9.80 -0.80
C GLY A 121 1.92 -9.61 -0.94
N LEU A 122 2.33 -8.35 -0.90
CA LEU A 122 3.75 -7.99 -0.90
C LEU A 122 4.11 -7.28 0.40
N MET A 123 5.38 -7.39 0.75
CA MET A 123 5.99 -6.68 1.88
C MET A 123 6.70 -5.42 1.37
N GLY A 124 7.04 -4.48 2.25
CA GLY A 124 7.86 -3.31 1.88
C GLY A 124 7.13 -1.97 1.77
N GLY A 125 6.21 -1.65 2.70
CA GLY A 125 5.64 -0.30 2.82
C GLY A 125 4.97 0.23 1.54
N ALA A 126 5.48 1.34 0.98
CA ALA A 126 4.94 1.97 -0.24
C ALA A 126 5.12 1.13 -1.51
N MET A 127 5.93 0.07 -1.47
CA MET A 127 6.05 -0.90 -2.58
C MET A 127 4.79 -1.77 -2.72
N GLN A 128 4.05 -2.02 -1.63
CA GLN A 128 2.94 -2.96 -1.63
C GLN A 128 1.93 -2.74 -2.76
N PRO A 129 1.33 -1.54 -2.96
CA PRO A 129 0.37 -1.33 -4.05
C PRO A 129 1.01 -1.47 -5.45
N GLN A 130 2.27 -1.09 -5.60
CA GLN A 130 2.98 -1.20 -6.88
C GLN A 130 3.28 -2.66 -7.23
N GLY A 131 3.70 -3.43 -6.24
CA GLY A 131 3.89 -4.86 -6.35
C GLY A 131 2.58 -5.59 -6.63
N HIS A 132 1.47 -5.15 -6.02
CA HIS A 132 0.16 -5.76 -6.26
C HIS A 132 -0.24 -5.64 -7.73
N VAL A 133 -0.06 -4.45 -8.33
CA VAL A 133 -0.29 -4.24 -9.76
C VAL A 133 0.61 -5.16 -10.60
N GLN A 134 1.89 -5.27 -10.25
CA GLN A 134 2.83 -6.14 -10.99
C GLN A 134 2.42 -7.62 -10.94
N ILE A 135 2.02 -8.15 -9.77
CA ILE A 135 1.53 -9.54 -9.67
C ILE A 135 0.25 -9.74 -10.49
N ILE A 136 -0.71 -8.83 -10.38
CA ILE A 136 -1.99 -8.93 -11.10
C ILE A 136 -1.73 -8.92 -12.61
N THR A 137 -0.93 -7.99 -13.11
CA THR A 137 -0.58 -7.90 -14.54
C THR A 137 0.18 -9.15 -15.01
N ASN A 138 1.12 -9.66 -14.23
CA ASN A 138 1.85 -10.88 -14.58
C ASN A 138 0.92 -12.10 -14.71
N LEU A 139 0.00 -12.27 -13.77
CA LEU A 139 -0.94 -13.40 -13.76
C LEU A 139 -2.02 -13.27 -14.84
N ILE A 140 -2.59 -12.07 -15.01
CA ILE A 140 -3.78 -11.85 -15.85
C ILE A 140 -3.40 -11.47 -17.27
N ASP A 141 -2.53 -10.48 -17.45
CA ASP A 141 -2.22 -9.90 -18.76
C ASP A 141 -1.12 -10.71 -19.48
N PHE A 142 -0.13 -11.21 -18.74
CA PHE A 142 0.98 -11.99 -19.31
C PHE A 142 0.81 -13.51 -19.17
N GLY A 143 -0.22 -13.98 -18.46
CA GLY A 143 -0.53 -15.40 -18.32
C GLY A 143 0.55 -16.21 -17.60
N MET A 144 1.40 -15.57 -16.80
CA MET A 144 2.43 -16.23 -16.00
C MET A 144 1.79 -17.12 -14.94
N ASN A 145 2.49 -18.19 -14.56
CA ASN A 145 2.11 -18.94 -13.36
C ASN A 145 2.46 -18.16 -12.07
N LEU A 146 2.00 -18.66 -10.92
CA LEU A 146 2.17 -17.94 -9.65
C LEU A 146 3.62 -17.74 -9.23
N GLN A 147 4.48 -18.73 -9.46
CA GLN A 147 5.91 -18.63 -9.13
C GLN A 147 6.61 -17.67 -10.09
N GLU A 148 6.36 -17.78 -11.40
CA GLU A 148 6.90 -16.87 -12.41
C GLU A 148 6.51 -15.42 -12.14
N ALA A 149 5.24 -15.16 -11.79
CA ALA A 149 4.78 -13.84 -11.42
C ALA A 149 5.52 -13.28 -10.18
N GLY A 150 5.87 -14.16 -9.24
CA GLY A 150 6.64 -13.85 -8.04
C GLY A 150 8.14 -13.63 -8.29
N ASP A 151 8.72 -14.35 -9.24
CA ASP A 151 10.14 -14.30 -9.59
C ASP A 151 10.48 -13.16 -10.56
N ALA A 152 9.48 -12.68 -11.30
CA ALA A 152 9.63 -11.62 -12.26
C ALA A 152 10.33 -10.38 -11.65
N PRO A 153 11.29 -9.75 -12.37
CA PRO A 153 11.92 -8.52 -11.93
C PRO A 153 10.89 -7.43 -11.63
N ARG A 154 11.04 -6.76 -10.49
CA ARG A 154 10.12 -5.72 -10.04
C ARG A 154 10.68 -4.33 -10.25
N TRP A 155 9.79 -3.41 -10.55
CA TRP A 155 10.07 -1.97 -10.53
C TRP A 155 9.34 -1.31 -9.36
N GLN A 156 9.92 -0.20 -8.90
CA GLN A 156 9.30 0.67 -7.91
C GLN A 156 9.49 2.11 -8.36
N HIS A 157 8.38 2.82 -8.50
CA HIS A 157 8.39 4.26 -8.66
C HIS A 157 8.58 4.91 -7.28
N PHE A 158 9.55 5.81 -7.21
CA PHE A 158 9.84 6.62 -6.03
C PHE A 158 9.58 8.09 -6.34
N GLY A 159 9.34 8.86 -5.28
CA GLY A 159 9.34 10.30 -5.37
C GLY A 159 8.06 10.91 -5.92
N SER A 160 6.96 10.58 -5.27
CA SER A 160 5.63 11.16 -5.50
C SER A 160 4.99 11.52 -4.16
N THR A 161 3.69 11.79 -4.13
CA THR A 161 2.85 12.05 -2.94
C THR A 161 3.06 11.05 -1.81
N GLU A 162 3.03 11.53 -0.57
CA GLU A 162 3.02 10.71 0.65
C GLU A 162 1.82 11.07 1.56
N PRO A 163 1.37 10.16 2.43
CA PRO A 163 0.21 10.37 3.30
C PRO A 163 0.50 11.25 4.54
N THR A 164 1.70 11.80 4.67
CA THR A 164 2.17 12.56 5.84
C THR A 164 2.25 14.07 5.61
N ASP A 165 2.06 14.56 4.39
CA ASP A 165 2.54 15.90 4.00
C ASP A 165 1.41 16.91 3.71
N SER A 166 1.70 18.21 3.79
CA SER A 166 0.77 19.27 3.37
C SER A 166 0.78 19.46 1.85
N ALA A 167 -0.35 19.90 1.28
CA ALA A 167 -0.42 20.25 -0.14
C ALA A 167 0.38 21.51 -0.51
N GLU A 168 0.74 22.35 0.47
CA GLU A 168 1.19 23.74 0.26
C GLU A 168 2.64 24.03 0.65
N ALA A 169 3.36 23.13 1.34
CA ALA A 169 4.66 23.49 1.92
C ALA A 169 5.79 23.82 0.91
N TYR A 170 5.63 23.55 -0.39
CA TYR A 170 6.72 23.71 -1.37
C TYR A 170 6.22 24.08 -2.80
N LEU A 171 5.37 25.11 -2.91
CA LEU A 171 5.01 25.75 -4.19
C LEU A 171 6.05 26.78 -4.69
N THR A 172 7.32 26.64 -4.31
CA THR A 172 8.44 27.41 -4.89
C THR A 172 9.37 26.50 -5.67
#